data_AF-A0AAV7IRL2-F1
#
_entry.id   AF-A0AAV7IRL2-F1
#
_cell.length_a   1.000
_cell.length_b   1.000
_cell.length_c   1.000
_cell.angle_alpha   90.00
_cell.angle_beta   90.00
_cell.angle_gamma   90.00
#
_symmetry.space_group_name_H-M   'P 1'
#
loop_
_entity.id
_entity.type
_entity.pdbx_description
1 polymer ?
#
loop_
_entity_poly.entity_id
_entity_poly.type
_entity_poly.pdbx_seq_one_letter_code
_entity_poly.pdbx_strand_id
1 'polypeptide(L)'
;MGHVAKIYLYYEDPWWHDEIFVKFILWNDEKRKQMEADPAKRWLLGYYTAVEVEHKPKVLCLWMTGPYVTEMEQVPEEEFNNKTLHFVNQFFGKSYNLTQPSIIKRTMWNTNDNFRGTYSYRSITSDSKNAQNKDLAEPIMKNDRPVVLFAGEATDEHFSTVHGAIHSGWREADRLIKLY
;
A
#
# COMPACT_ATOMS: atom_id res chain seq x y z
N MET A 1 -9.78 5.60 3.22
CA MET A 1 -9.13 4.47 2.54
C MET A 1 -7.63 4.59 2.76
N GLY A 2 -6.93 3.48 2.98
CA GLY A 2 -5.49 3.48 3.24
C GLY A 2 -4.68 3.82 1.99
N HIS A 3 -3.47 4.34 2.21
CA HIS A 3 -2.52 4.74 1.17
C HIS A 3 -1.21 3.99 1.39
N VAL A 4 -1.00 2.92 0.64
CA VAL A 4 0.19 2.07 0.72
C VAL A 4 0.64 1.71 -0.70
N ALA A 5 1.94 1.73 -0.94
CA ALA A 5 2.51 1.27 -2.20
C ALA A 5 3.69 0.33 -1.97
N LYS A 6 3.90 -0.54 -2.95
CA LYS A 6 5.05 -1.43 -3.05
C LYS A 6 5.84 -1.08 -4.29
N ILE A 7 7.15 -0.99 -4.13
CA ILE A 7 8.08 -0.74 -5.21
C ILE A 7 9.02 -1.94 -5.27
N TYR A 8 8.92 -2.71 -6.33
CA TYR A 8 9.72 -3.90 -6.57
C TYR A 8 10.92 -3.56 -7.44
N LEU A 9 12.10 -3.93 -6.95
CA LEU A 9 13.36 -3.83 -7.66
C LEU A 9 13.86 -5.26 -7.88
N TYR A 10 13.92 -5.69 -9.14
CA TYR A 10 14.48 -6.98 -9.50
C TYR A 10 15.93 -6.81 -9.94
N TYR A 11 16.80 -7.62 -9.36
CA TYR A 11 18.24 -7.63 -9.59
C TYR A 11 18.66 -8.97 -10.17
N GLU A 12 19.43 -8.95 -11.26
CA GLU A 12 20.03 -10.18 -11.76
C GLU A 12 21.07 -10.74 -10.79
N ASP A 13 21.81 -9.84 -10.16
CA ASP A 13 22.81 -10.11 -9.12
C ASP A 13 22.46 -9.26 -7.88
N PRO A 14 21.70 -9.78 -6.91
CA PRO A 14 21.29 -9.03 -5.71
C PRO A 14 22.50 -8.59 -4.88
N TRP A 15 22.48 -7.37 -4.35
CA TRP A 15 23.59 -6.84 -3.51
C TRP A 15 23.42 -7.13 -2.02
N TRP A 16 22.27 -7.66 -1.61
CA TRP A 16 22.02 -8.07 -0.24
C TRP A 16 22.27 -9.58 -0.09
N HIS A 17 23.21 -9.93 0.77
CA HIS A 17 23.56 -11.33 1.10
C HIS A 17 23.63 -11.55 2.61
N ASP A 18 23.06 -10.62 3.39
CA ASP A 18 22.95 -10.74 4.84
C ASP A 18 21.68 -11.52 5.23
N GLU A 19 21.59 -11.91 6.50
CA GLU A 19 20.42 -12.58 7.06
C GLU A 19 19.28 -11.59 7.42
N ILE A 20 19.36 -10.33 6.96
CA ILE A 20 18.46 -9.26 7.37
C ILE A 20 17.28 -9.16 6.40
N PHE A 21 16.19 -9.84 6.75
CA PHE A 21 14.97 -9.87 5.94
C PHE A 21 14.27 -8.50 5.77
N VAL A 22 14.29 -7.66 6.81
CA VAL A 22 13.65 -6.32 6.81
C VAL A 22 14.63 -5.26 7.27
N LYS A 23 14.82 -4.23 6.43
CA LYS A 23 15.66 -3.07 6.69
C LYS A 23 14.77 -1.84 6.84
N PHE A 24 14.75 -1.24 8.04
CA PHE A 24 13.96 -0.03 8.31
C PHE A 24 14.71 1.23 7.85
N ILE A 25 13.97 2.15 7.23
CA ILE A 25 14.49 3.43 6.73
C ILE A 25 14.14 4.50 7.75
N LEU A 26 15.16 5.16 8.29
CA LEU A 26 14.99 6.28 9.22
C LEU A 26 15.72 7.51 8.68
N TRP A 27 14.97 8.60 8.55
CA TRP A 27 15.52 9.91 8.21
C TRP A 27 15.89 10.66 9.48
N ASN A 28 17.06 11.30 9.48
CA ASN A 28 17.34 12.31 10.50
C ASN A 28 16.52 13.59 10.24
N ASP A 29 16.30 14.37 11.29
CA ASP A 29 15.42 15.55 11.24
C ASP A 29 15.87 16.60 10.22
N GLU A 30 17.17 16.82 10.10
CA GLU A 30 17.73 17.79 9.16
C GLU A 30 17.41 17.40 7.72
N LYS A 31 17.74 16.15 7.34
CA LYS A 31 17.52 15.64 6.00
C LYS A 31 16.03 15.50 5.69
N ARG A 32 15.23 15.12 6.68
CA ARG A 32 13.77 15.08 6.56
C ARG A 32 13.21 16.45 6.21
N LYS A 33 13.55 17.49 6.97
CA LYS A 33 13.12 18.88 6.69
C LYS A 33 13.55 19.35 5.30
N GLN A 34 14.77 19.01 4.88
CA GLN A 34 15.25 19.32 3.52
C GLN A 34 14.40 18.64 2.43
N MET A 35 14.03 17.37 2.61
CA MET A 35 13.17 16.65 1.65
C MET A 35 11.72 17.16 1.69
N GLU A 36 11.20 17.53 2.87
CA GLU A 36 9.86 18.12 3.01
C GLU A 36 9.74 19.45 2.26
N ALA A 37 10.83 20.23 2.19
CA ALA A 37 10.90 21.50 1.48
C ALA A 37 11.08 21.36 -0.05
N ASP A 38 11.38 20.16 -0.57
CA ASP A 38 11.57 19.88 -2.00
C ASP A 38 10.39 19.06 -2.53
N PRO A 39 9.36 19.68 -3.16
CA PRO A 39 8.19 18.97 -3.65
C PRO A 39 8.52 17.84 -4.63
N ALA A 40 9.63 17.95 -5.38
CA ALA A 40 10.02 16.93 -6.33
C ALA A 40 10.57 15.66 -5.64
N LYS A 41 11.04 15.77 -4.39
CA LYS A 41 11.67 14.65 -3.64
C LYS A 41 10.92 14.24 -2.40
N ARG A 42 9.98 15.06 -1.93
CA ARG A 42 9.20 14.86 -0.71
C ARG A 42 8.58 13.47 -0.61
N TRP A 43 8.09 12.91 -1.72
CA TRP A 43 7.50 11.57 -1.76
C TRP A 43 8.46 10.45 -1.35
N LEU A 44 9.79 10.63 -1.47
CA LEU A 44 10.79 9.66 -1.02
C LEU A 44 10.76 9.43 0.50
N LEU A 45 10.21 10.38 1.27
CA LEU A 45 9.99 10.24 2.72
C LEU A 45 8.98 9.14 3.05
N GLY A 46 8.15 8.74 2.09
CA GLY A 46 7.19 7.66 2.29
C GLY A 46 7.82 6.29 2.39
N TYR A 47 9.04 6.08 1.87
CA TYR A 47 9.75 4.82 2.00
C TYR A 47 10.13 4.58 3.47
N TYR A 48 9.67 3.47 4.04
CA TYR A 48 9.90 3.16 5.46
C TYR A 48 10.56 1.80 5.69
N THR A 49 10.44 0.85 4.76
CA THR A 49 11.17 -0.42 4.81
C THR A 49 11.62 -0.88 3.43
N ALA A 50 12.74 -1.58 3.39
CA ALA A 50 13.15 -2.45 2.29
C ALA A 50 13.08 -3.89 2.80
N VAL A 51 12.34 -4.74 2.11
CA VAL A 51 12.15 -6.15 2.50
C VAL A 51 12.49 -7.07 1.35
N GLU A 52 13.09 -8.20 1.68
CA GLU A 52 13.20 -9.29 0.73
C GLU A 52 11.82 -9.90 0.48
N VAL A 53 11.57 -10.31 -0.77
CA VAL A 53 10.31 -10.97 -1.10
C VAL A 53 10.49 -12.48 -0.92
N GLU A 54 9.66 -13.06 -0.03
CA GLU A 54 9.71 -14.48 0.29
C GLU A 54 9.65 -15.35 -0.98
N HIS A 55 10.53 -16.35 -1.06
CA HIS A 55 10.72 -17.22 -2.23
C HIS A 55 11.07 -16.50 -3.54
N LYS A 56 11.48 -15.23 -3.49
CA LYS A 56 11.92 -14.41 -4.63
C LYS A 56 13.23 -13.69 -4.29
N PRO A 57 14.36 -14.44 -4.19
CA PRO A 57 15.63 -13.91 -3.68
C PRO A 57 16.23 -12.78 -4.51
N LYS A 58 15.77 -12.62 -5.76
CA LYS A 58 16.20 -11.56 -6.67
C LYS A 58 15.36 -10.27 -6.60
N VAL A 59 14.38 -10.20 -5.70
CA VAL A 59 13.44 -9.08 -5.62
C VAL A 59 13.52 -8.41 -4.25
N LEU A 60 13.85 -7.12 -4.27
CA LEU A 60 13.72 -6.24 -3.11
C LEU A 60 12.41 -5.44 -3.24
N CYS A 61 11.65 -5.36 -2.16
CA CYS A 61 10.43 -4.57 -2.09
C CYS A 61 10.62 -3.40 -1.14
N LEU A 62 10.56 -2.17 -1.66
CA LEU A 62 10.43 -0.98 -0.83
C LEU A 62 8.94 -0.76 -0.52
N TRP A 63 8.61 -0.63 0.75
CA TRP A 63 7.27 -0.24 1.18
C TRP A 63 7.18 1.26 1.38
N MET A 64 6.07 1.82 0.91
CA MET A 64 5.72 3.22 1.04
C MET A 64 4.33 3.38 1.65
N THR A 65 4.15 4.39 2.50
CA THR A 65 2.85 4.68 3.12
C THR A 65 2.57 6.17 3.22
N GLY A 66 1.31 6.50 3.46
CA GLY A 66 0.85 7.86 3.76
C GLY A 66 0.63 8.73 2.52
N PRO A 67 0.59 10.06 2.67
CA PRO A 67 0.24 10.99 1.59
C PRO A 67 1.26 10.95 0.42
N TYR A 68 2.49 10.51 0.72
CA TYR A 68 3.57 10.36 -0.24
C TYR A 68 3.27 9.39 -1.38
N VAL A 69 2.40 8.40 -1.16
CA VAL A 69 2.03 7.41 -2.19
C VAL A 69 1.38 8.10 -3.39
N THR A 70 0.41 8.98 -3.14
CA THR A 70 -0.29 9.69 -4.23
C THR A 70 0.67 10.60 -5.00
N GLU A 71 1.60 11.26 -4.31
CA GLU A 71 2.63 12.07 -4.96
C GLU A 71 3.55 11.20 -5.83
N MET A 72 4.01 10.08 -5.29
CA MET A 72 4.89 9.13 -6.00
C MET A 72 4.22 8.57 -7.26
N GLU A 73 2.93 8.22 -7.20
CA GLU A 73 2.18 7.68 -8.35
C GLU A 73 2.05 8.70 -9.50
N GLN A 74 2.12 10.00 -9.23
CA GLN A 74 2.08 11.05 -10.27
C GLN A 74 3.43 11.32 -10.95
N VAL A 75 4.54 10.86 -10.38
CA VAL A 75 5.89 11.09 -10.93
C VAL A 75 6.07 10.28 -12.22
N PRO A 76 6.58 10.82 -13.34
CA PRO A 76 6.88 10.06 -14.55
C PRO A 76 7.83 8.86 -14.32
N GLU A 77 7.69 7.78 -15.09
CA GLU A 77 8.41 6.51 -14.85
C GLU A 77 9.93 6.66 -14.82
N GLU A 78 10.51 7.42 -15.75
CA GLU A 78 11.96 7.65 -15.80
C GLU A 78 12.48 8.39 -14.55
N GLU A 79 11.80 9.46 -14.16
CA GLU A 79 12.16 10.26 -12.98
C GLU A 79 11.98 9.45 -11.69
N PHE A 80 10.91 8.65 -11.61
CA PHE A 80 10.66 7.73 -10.51
C PHE A 80 11.78 6.69 -10.37
N ASN A 81 12.19 6.07 -11.48
CA ASN A 81 13.28 5.09 -11.48
C ASN A 81 14.59 5.73 -11.01
N ASN A 82 14.96 6.88 -11.58
CA ASN A 82 16.20 7.59 -11.23
C ASN A 82 16.24 8.00 -9.75
N LYS A 83 15.13 8.53 -9.21
CA LYS A 83 15.04 8.92 -7.79
C LYS A 83 15.02 7.72 -6.85
N THR A 84 14.40 6.62 -7.26
CA THR A 84 14.41 5.37 -6.49
C THR A 84 15.81 4.79 -6.40
N LEU A 85 16.56 4.76 -7.51
CA LEU A 85 17.97 4.34 -7.52
C LEU A 85 18.84 5.24 -6.64
N HIS A 86 18.65 6.57 -6.73
CA HIS A 86 19.36 7.52 -5.88
C HIS A 86 19.06 7.28 -4.39
N PHE A 87 17.80 7.02 -4.05
CA PHE A 87 17.38 6.69 -2.68
C PHE A 87 18.06 5.40 -2.18
N VAL A 88 18.05 4.33 -2.98
CA VAL A 88 18.74 3.07 -2.63
C VAL A 88 20.22 3.31 -2.39
N ASN A 89 20.88 4.07 -3.27
CA ASN A 89 22.29 4.44 -3.09
C ASN A 89 22.54 5.28 -1.82
N GLN A 90 21.65 6.22 -1.50
CA GLN A 90 21.77 7.05 -0.30
C GLN A 90 21.75 6.23 0.99
N PHE A 91 20.86 5.24 1.09
CA PHE A 91 20.66 4.45 2.31
C PHE A 91 21.55 3.22 2.40
N PHE A 92 21.87 2.57 1.28
CA PHE A 92 22.58 1.29 1.27
C PHE A 92 23.99 1.37 0.68
N GLY A 93 24.32 2.41 -0.09
CA GLY A 93 25.58 2.48 -0.85
C GLY A 93 26.85 2.61 -0.01
N LYS A 94 26.74 2.96 1.27
CA LYS A 94 27.89 2.96 2.20
C LYS A 94 28.17 1.60 2.82
N SER A 95 27.17 0.74 2.88
CA SER A 95 27.24 -0.55 3.58
C SER A 95 27.35 -1.73 2.63
N TYR A 96 26.92 -1.57 1.37
CA TYR A 96 26.84 -2.64 0.38
C TYR A 96 27.45 -2.20 -0.95
N ASN A 97 28.00 -3.15 -1.70
CA ASN A 97 28.39 -2.93 -3.09
C ASN A 97 27.16 -3.07 -3.99
N LEU A 98 26.50 -1.95 -4.27
CA LEU A 98 25.22 -1.96 -4.97
C LEU A 98 25.38 -2.32 -6.45
N THR A 99 24.69 -3.38 -6.87
CA THR A 99 24.41 -3.67 -8.27
C THR A 99 23.24 -2.82 -8.77
N GLN A 100 22.97 -2.84 -10.07
CA GLN A 100 21.82 -2.13 -10.66
C GLN A 100 20.65 -3.10 -10.88
N PRO A 101 19.42 -2.71 -10.51
CA PRO A 101 18.24 -3.52 -10.84
C PRO A 101 17.98 -3.46 -12.33
N SER A 102 17.59 -4.57 -12.93
CA SER A 102 17.18 -4.62 -14.33
C SER A 102 15.71 -4.21 -14.52
N ILE A 103 14.90 -4.31 -13.47
CA ILE A 103 13.49 -3.91 -13.50
C ILE A 103 13.13 -3.17 -12.21
N ILE A 104 12.44 -2.04 -12.35
CA ILE A 104 11.80 -1.31 -11.26
C ILE A 104 10.31 -1.18 -11.59
N LYS A 105 9.43 -1.59 -10.67
CA LYS A 105 7.98 -1.46 -10.81
C LYS A 105 7.35 -0.96 -9.52
N ARG A 106 6.37 -0.07 -9.64
CA ARG A 106 5.56 0.45 -8.53
C ARG A 106 4.10 0.06 -8.69
N THR A 107 3.43 -0.14 -7.56
CA THR A 107 1.97 -0.22 -7.53
C THR A 107 1.34 1.17 -7.69
N MET A 108 0.15 1.23 -8.28
CA MET A 108 -0.57 2.47 -8.56
C MET A 108 -2.00 2.40 -7.99
N TRP A 109 -2.13 2.12 -6.69
CA TRP A 109 -3.44 1.84 -6.08
C TRP A 109 -4.26 3.11 -5.86
N ASN A 110 -3.61 4.23 -5.51
CA ASN A 110 -4.31 5.45 -5.15
C ASN A 110 -4.90 6.19 -6.36
N THR A 111 -4.18 6.24 -7.47
CA THR A 111 -4.60 6.92 -8.70
C THR A 111 -5.36 6.00 -9.66
N ASN A 112 -5.53 4.72 -9.34
CA ASN A 112 -6.35 3.82 -10.14
C ASN A 112 -7.83 4.04 -9.85
N ASP A 113 -8.61 4.37 -10.88
CA ASP A 113 -10.02 4.73 -10.77
C ASP A 113 -10.91 3.65 -10.16
N ASN A 114 -10.51 2.38 -10.26
CA ASN A 114 -11.26 1.24 -9.73
C ASN A 114 -10.97 0.98 -8.24
N PHE A 115 -9.86 1.48 -7.69
CA PHE A 115 -9.42 1.20 -6.31
C PHE A 115 -9.39 2.45 -5.43
N ARG A 116 -8.84 3.56 -5.94
CA ARG A 116 -8.77 4.87 -5.26
C ARG A 116 -8.14 4.81 -3.87
N GLY A 117 -7.21 3.88 -3.68
CA GLY A 117 -6.61 3.53 -2.41
C GLY A 117 -6.35 2.04 -2.31
N THR A 118 -5.90 1.59 -1.14
CA THR A 118 -5.52 0.19 -0.90
C THR A 118 -6.63 -0.59 -0.20
N TYR A 119 -6.72 -0.44 1.11
CA TYR A 119 -7.68 -1.13 1.95
C TYR A 119 -8.19 -0.21 3.04
N SER A 120 -9.37 -0.52 3.57
CA SER A 120 -10.03 0.29 4.58
C SER A 120 -9.20 0.38 5.86
N TYR A 121 -9.46 1.40 6.67
CA TYR A 121 -8.91 1.51 8.02
C TYR A 121 -9.86 2.36 8.86
N ARG A 122 -9.82 2.19 10.18
CA ARG A 122 -10.58 3.05 11.10
C ARG A 122 -9.85 4.37 11.29
N SER A 123 -10.44 5.43 10.75
CA SER A 123 -9.98 6.80 10.93
C SER A 123 -10.51 7.40 12.22
N ILE A 124 -9.85 8.47 12.70
CA ILE A 124 -10.35 9.27 13.83
C ILE A 124 -11.77 9.80 13.55
N THR A 125 -12.05 10.16 12.29
CA THR A 125 -13.36 10.65 11.85
C THR A 125 -14.44 9.57 11.87
N SER A 126 -14.12 8.34 11.49
CA SER A 126 -15.09 7.23 11.58
C SER A 126 -15.36 6.87 13.04
N ASP A 127 -14.32 6.91 13.88
CA ASP A 127 -14.45 6.61 15.31
C ASP A 127 -15.30 7.66 16.03
N SER A 128 -15.04 8.94 15.80
CA SER A 128 -15.82 10.04 16.39
C SER A 128 -17.29 10.06 15.95
N LYS A 129 -17.61 9.46 14.80
CA LYS A 129 -18.97 9.28 14.30
C LYS A 129 -19.59 7.92 14.67
N ASN A 130 -18.84 7.07 15.39
CA ASN A 130 -19.20 5.67 15.64
C ASN A 130 -19.62 4.92 14.36
N ALA A 131 -18.98 5.22 13.24
CA ALA A 131 -19.20 4.55 11.97
C ALA A 131 -18.43 3.21 11.97
N GLN A 132 -19.17 2.12 11.79
CA GLN A 132 -18.70 0.75 11.87
C GLN A 132 -18.81 0.04 10.52
N ASN A 133 -18.03 -1.04 10.34
CA ASN A 133 -18.06 -1.87 9.14
C ASN A 133 -19.45 -2.47 8.87
N LYS A 134 -20.21 -2.77 9.93
CA LYS A 134 -21.58 -3.27 9.83
C LYS A 134 -22.53 -2.26 9.18
N ASP A 135 -22.30 -0.96 9.39
CA ASP A 135 -23.13 0.10 8.80
C ASP A 135 -22.93 0.12 7.28
N LEU A 136 -21.73 -0.23 6.80
CA LEU A 136 -21.45 -0.42 5.38
C LEU A 136 -22.01 -1.74 4.81
N ALA A 137 -22.32 -2.71 5.67
CA ALA A 137 -22.92 -3.99 5.31
C ALA A 137 -24.46 -3.95 5.26
N GLU A 138 -25.07 -2.84 5.65
CA GLU A 138 -26.52 -2.70 5.65
C GLU A 138 -27.06 -2.63 4.20
N PRO A 139 -28.02 -3.48 3.82
CA PRO A 139 -28.59 -3.46 2.48
C PRO A 139 -29.50 -2.25 2.30
N ILE A 140 -29.64 -1.78 1.06
CA ILE A 140 -30.71 -0.84 0.71
C ILE A 140 -32.02 -1.62 0.57
N MET A 141 -33.05 -1.19 1.30
CA MET A 141 -34.36 -1.84 1.36
C MET A 141 -35.40 -1.11 0.50
N LYS A 142 -36.30 -1.85 -0.14
CA LYS A 142 -37.51 -1.35 -0.80
C LYS A 142 -38.68 -2.27 -0.47
N ASN A 143 -39.73 -1.75 0.15
CA ASN A 143 -40.91 -2.53 0.59
C ASN A 143 -40.50 -3.77 1.41
N ASP A 144 -39.66 -3.58 2.43
CA ASP A 144 -39.11 -4.62 3.31
C ASP A 144 -38.31 -5.73 2.61
N ARG A 145 -37.88 -5.50 1.37
CA ARG A 145 -37.02 -6.41 0.61
C ARG A 145 -35.68 -5.75 0.30
N PRO A 146 -34.54 -6.43 0.50
CA PRO A 146 -33.25 -5.89 0.09
C PRO A 146 -33.16 -5.84 -1.43
N VAL A 147 -32.79 -4.68 -1.96
CA VAL A 147 -32.63 -4.43 -3.41
C VAL A 147 -31.18 -4.17 -3.81
N VAL A 148 -30.34 -3.74 -2.87
CA VAL A 148 -28.89 -3.61 -3.05
C VAL A 148 -28.22 -4.18 -1.82
N LEU A 149 -27.24 -5.05 -2.03
CA LEU A 149 -26.44 -5.68 -0.98
C LEU A 149 -24.99 -5.23 -1.13
N PHE A 150 -24.27 -5.17 0.00
CA PHE A 150 -22.88 -4.73 0.02
C PHE A 150 -21.98 -5.82 0.62
N ALA A 151 -20.98 -6.22 -0.15
CA ALA A 151 -19.90 -7.09 0.27
C ALA A 151 -18.56 -6.42 -0.04
N GLY A 152 -17.47 -7.03 0.42
CA GLY A 152 -16.10 -6.53 0.30
C GLY A 152 -15.47 -6.29 1.66
N GLU A 153 -14.14 -6.15 1.68
CA GLU A 153 -13.32 -6.09 2.90
C GLU A 153 -13.82 -5.04 3.91
N ALA A 154 -14.28 -3.88 3.43
CA ALA A 154 -14.69 -2.79 4.30
C ALA A 154 -16.00 -3.08 5.05
N THR A 155 -16.76 -4.10 4.63
CA THR A 155 -18.06 -4.46 5.21
C THR A 155 -17.97 -5.58 6.25
N ASP A 156 -16.76 -6.06 6.56
CA ASP A 156 -16.51 -7.15 7.50
C ASP A 156 -15.82 -6.64 8.79
N GLU A 157 -15.90 -7.41 9.87
CA GLU A 157 -15.11 -7.13 11.08
C GLU A 157 -13.62 -7.40 10.86
N HIS A 158 -13.28 -8.35 9.97
CA HIS A 158 -11.92 -8.62 9.51
C HIS A 158 -11.53 -7.71 8.34
N PHE A 159 -11.82 -6.41 8.48
CA PHE A 159 -11.56 -5.43 7.43
C PHE A 159 -10.07 -5.33 7.07
N SER A 160 -9.79 -4.78 5.89
CA SER A 160 -8.47 -4.71 5.25
C SER A 160 -7.87 -6.03 4.79
N THR A 161 -8.61 -7.13 4.85
CA THR A 161 -8.08 -8.46 4.54
C THR A 161 -8.83 -9.17 3.42
N VAL A 162 -8.13 -10.12 2.77
CA VAL A 162 -8.73 -10.99 1.74
C VAL A 162 -9.77 -11.92 2.36
N HIS A 163 -9.51 -12.49 3.54
CA HIS A 163 -10.45 -13.40 4.18
C HIS A 163 -11.72 -12.67 4.66
N GLY A 164 -11.61 -11.42 5.13
CA GLY A 164 -12.77 -10.57 5.40
C GLY A 164 -13.60 -10.30 4.14
N ALA A 165 -12.95 -10.03 3.01
CA ALA A 165 -13.66 -9.89 1.72
C ALA A 165 -14.40 -11.19 1.34
N ILE A 166 -13.76 -12.36 1.45
CA ILE A 166 -14.39 -13.66 1.18
C ILE A 166 -15.59 -13.89 2.11
N HIS A 167 -15.39 -13.68 3.42
CA HIS A 167 -16.43 -13.88 4.43
C HIS A 167 -17.64 -12.99 4.17
N SER A 168 -17.44 -11.71 3.87
CA SER A 168 -18.52 -10.79 3.50
C SER A 168 -19.27 -11.22 2.22
N GLY A 169 -18.57 -11.85 1.27
CA GLY A 169 -19.17 -12.40 0.05
C GLY A 169 -20.12 -13.56 0.36
N TRP A 170 -19.69 -14.50 1.21
CA TRP A 170 -20.56 -15.60 1.68
C TRP A 170 -21.77 -15.06 2.46
N ARG A 171 -21.56 -14.08 3.34
CA ARG A 171 -22.63 -13.44 4.12
C ARG A 171 -23.75 -12.89 3.22
N GLU A 172 -23.40 -12.15 2.17
CA GLU A 172 -24.42 -11.60 1.26
C GLU A 172 -25.01 -12.65 0.32
N ALA A 173 -24.25 -13.68 -0.07
CA ALA A 173 -24.79 -14.81 -0.83
C ALA A 173 -25.85 -15.58 -0.02
N ASP A 174 -25.59 -15.86 1.26
CA ASP A 174 -26.56 -16.49 2.17
C ASP A 174 -27.80 -15.62 2.37
N ARG A 175 -27.64 -14.29 2.40
CA ARG A 175 -28.77 -13.35 2.47
C ARG A 175 -29.67 -13.48 1.23
N LEU A 176 -29.09 -13.61 0.04
CA LEU A 176 -29.83 -13.82 -1.20
C LEU A 176 -30.53 -15.19 -1.22
N ILE A 177 -29.86 -16.26 -0.78
CA ILE A 177 -30.45 -17.59 -0.71
C ILE A 177 -31.66 -17.62 0.23
N LYS A 178 -31.64 -16.88 1.34
CA LYS A 178 -32.79 -16.83 2.27
C LYS A 178 -33.96 -15.98 1.75
N LEU A 179 -33.72 -15.13 0.75
CA LEU A 179 -34.73 -14.23 0.19
C LEU A 179 -35.59 -14.92 -0.89
N TYR A 180 -35.04 -15.93 -1.57
CA TYR A 180 -35.65 -16.64 -2.70
C TYR A 180 -35.88 -18.11 -2.38
#